data_AF-A0A5D0NLW7-F1
#
_entry.id   AF-A0A5D0NLW7-F1
#
_cell.length_a   1.000
_cell.length_b   1.000
_cell.length_c   1.000
_cell.angle_alpha   90.00
_cell.angle_beta   90.00
_cell.angle_gamma   90.00
#
_symmetry.space_group_name_H-M   'P 1'
#
loop_
_entity.id
_entity.type
_entity.pdbx_description
1 polymer ?
#
loop_
_entity_poly.entity_id
_entity_poly.type
_entity_poly.pdbx_seq_one_letter_code
_entity_poly.pdbx_strand_id
1 'polypeptide(L)'
;MTFDRRRALTMDGRIGAEFARAVAGKDRGALLALLEPRIDFRALTPGRPWEATASVEVVDEIILGHWFGPADHVLALLRVTTGAVADREHLAYRLRVRTGDVLYLVEQQVYYAVDRAAGSRGCG
;
A
#
# COMPACT_ATOMS: atom_id res chain seq x y z
N MET A 1 -6.51 -32.94 1.37
CA MET A 1 -5.83 -32.01 2.31
C MET A 1 -6.22 -30.60 1.90
N THR A 2 -7.29 -30.06 2.48
CA THR A 2 -7.83 -28.75 2.09
C THR A 2 -7.19 -27.71 3.01
N PHE A 3 -6.24 -26.92 2.49
CA PHE A 3 -5.79 -25.73 3.19
C PHE A 3 -7.00 -24.81 3.35
N ASP A 4 -7.39 -24.54 4.60
CA ASP A 4 -8.43 -23.57 4.91
C ASP A 4 -7.93 -22.16 4.58
N ARG A 5 -8.12 -21.78 3.33
CA ARG A 5 -7.69 -20.53 2.72
C ARG A 5 -8.42 -19.32 3.34
N ARG A 6 -9.52 -19.51 4.06
CA ARG A 6 -10.37 -18.40 4.55
C ARG A 6 -9.78 -17.64 5.75
N ARG A 7 -8.87 -18.27 6.53
CA ARG A 7 -8.28 -17.64 7.73
C ARG A 7 -7.06 -16.75 7.42
N ALA A 8 -6.30 -17.03 6.35
CA ALA A 8 -5.18 -16.19 5.89
C ALA A 8 -5.65 -14.92 5.14
N LEU A 9 -6.80 -15.00 4.44
CA LEU A 9 -7.43 -13.88 3.73
C LEU A 9 -7.89 -12.70 4.63
N THR A 10 -7.79 -12.81 5.96
CA THR A 10 -8.23 -11.76 6.90
C THR A 10 -7.09 -10.98 7.56
N MET A 11 -5.93 -11.59 7.77
CA MET A 11 -4.75 -10.90 8.33
C MET A 11 -4.03 -10.06 7.28
N ASP A 12 -3.94 -10.55 6.05
CA ASP A 12 -3.20 -9.84 4.99
C ASP A 12 -4.03 -8.68 4.41
N GLY A 13 -5.36 -8.86 4.31
CA GLY A 13 -6.28 -7.75 4.05
C GLY A 13 -6.19 -6.63 5.11
N ARG A 14 -5.83 -6.95 6.36
CA ARG A 14 -5.61 -5.92 7.39
C ARG A 14 -4.39 -5.06 7.08
N ILE A 15 -3.29 -5.64 6.59
CA ILE A 15 -2.06 -4.92 6.20
C ILE A 15 -2.39 -3.89 5.12
N GLY A 16 -3.09 -4.30 4.06
CA GLY A 16 -3.51 -3.38 3.00
C GLY A 16 -4.41 -2.25 3.52
N ALA A 17 -5.35 -2.55 4.41
CA ALA A 17 -6.20 -1.54 5.01
C ALA A 17 -5.42 -0.56 5.91
N GLU A 18 -4.41 -1.04 6.64
CA GLU A 18 -3.49 -0.20 7.43
C GLU A 18 -2.64 0.70 6.55
N PHE A 19 -2.12 0.17 5.43
CA PHE A 19 -1.40 0.96 4.44
C PHE A 19 -2.26 2.10 3.88
N ALA A 20 -3.51 1.81 3.49
CA ALA A 20 -4.42 2.84 2.98
C ALA A 20 -4.71 3.94 4.04
N ARG A 21 -4.83 3.57 5.32
CA ARG A 21 -4.99 4.53 6.42
C ARG A 21 -3.73 5.37 6.64
N ALA A 22 -2.56 4.75 6.60
CA ALA A 22 -1.29 5.44 6.74
C ALA A 22 -1.06 6.46 5.60
N VAL A 23 -1.36 6.08 4.35
CA VAL A 23 -1.37 7.02 3.21
C VAL A 23 -2.37 8.15 3.46
N ALA A 24 -3.59 7.83 3.88
CA ALA A 24 -4.62 8.85 4.10
C ALA A 24 -4.26 9.84 5.21
N GLY A 25 -3.55 9.38 6.25
CA GLY A 25 -3.03 10.23 7.33
C GLY A 25 -1.71 10.92 7.00
N LYS A 26 -1.11 10.66 5.83
CA LYS A 26 0.27 11.04 5.49
C LYS A 26 1.26 10.65 6.61
N ASP A 27 1.01 9.51 7.23
CA ASP A 27 1.75 9.02 8.40
C ASP A 27 3.01 8.29 7.93
N ARG A 28 4.11 9.05 7.86
CA ARG A 28 5.43 8.54 7.49
C ARG A 28 5.85 7.35 8.37
N GLY A 29 5.63 7.41 9.68
CA GLY A 29 6.06 6.37 10.61
C GLY A 29 5.31 5.07 10.39
N ALA A 30 3.98 5.15 10.25
CA ALA A 30 3.16 3.98 9.96
C ALA A 30 3.46 3.38 8.57
N LEU A 31 3.73 4.21 7.56
CA LEU A 31 4.13 3.71 6.24
C LEU A 31 5.45 2.93 6.30
N LEU A 32 6.46 3.47 6.97
CA LEU A 32 7.75 2.79 7.10
C LEU A 32 7.67 1.51 7.95
N ALA A 33 6.78 1.46 8.94
CA ALA A 33 6.56 0.26 9.74
C ALA A 33 5.89 -0.88 8.95
N LEU A 34 5.17 -0.57 7.87
CA LEU A 34 4.48 -1.54 7.02
C LEU A 34 5.33 -2.04 5.84
N LEU A 35 6.32 -1.25 5.41
CA LEU A 35 7.13 -1.57 4.24
C LEU A 35 8.45 -2.23 4.65
N GLU A 36 8.81 -3.31 3.96
CA GLU A 36 10.13 -3.94 4.09
C GLU A 36 11.22 -2.91 3.77
N PRO A 37 12.27 -2.74 4.62
CA PRO A 37 13.37 -1.82 4.36
C PRO A 37 13.97 -1.91 2.95
N ARG A 38 14.09 -3.14 2.42
CA ARG A 38 14.49 -3.42 1.02
C ARG A 38 13.28 -3.95 0.25
N ILE A 39 12.69 -3.11 -0.58
CA ILE A 39 11.46 -3.40 -1.31
C ILE A 39 11.69 -3.25 -2.81
N ASP A 40 11.14 -4.14 -3.65
CA ASP A 40 11.02 -3.87 -5.09
C ASP A 40 9.71 -3.13 -5.32
N PHE A 41 9.77 -1.80 -5.38
CA PHE A 41 8.59 -0.96 -5.56
C PHE A 41 8.47 -0.51 -7.00
N ARG A 42 7.29 -0.69 -7.57
CA ARG A 42 6.93 -0.20 -8.91
C ARG A 42 5.53 0.36 -8.92
N ALA A 43 5.36 1.49 -9.57
CA ALA A 43 4.06 2.10 -9.76
C ALA A 43 3.98 2.92 -11.04
N LEU A 44 2.77 3.17 -11.51
CA LEU A 44 2.48 3.93 -12.72
C LEU A 44 1.47 5.02 -12.40
N THR A 45 1.81 6.26 -12.75
CA THR A 45 0.86 7.36 -12.89
C THR A 45 0.87 7.83 -14.34
N PRO A 46 -0.15 8.57 -14.82
CA PRO A 46 -0.15 9.09 -16.18
C PRO A 46 1.18 9.79 -16.52
N GLY A 47 1.83 9.36 -17.59
CA GLY A 47 3.07 9.96 -18.10
C GLY A 47 4.33 9.68 -17.28
N ARG A 48 4.29 8.91 -16.19
CA ARG A 48 5.48 8.66 -15.37
C ARG A 48 5.46 7.28 -14.67
N PRO A 49 6.46 6.42 -14.93
CA PRO A 49 6.75 5.28 -14.06
C PRO A 49 7.51 5.72 -12.81
N TRP A 50 7.33 4.96 -11.73
CA TRP A 50 8.02 5.15 -10.46
C TRP A 50 8.64 3.81 -10.06
N GLU A 51 9.90 3.83 -9.68
CA GLU A 51 10.64 2.66 -9.19
C GLU A 51 11.50 3.10 -8.01
N ALA A 52 11.63 2.24 -7.01
CA ALA A 52 12.49 2.46 -5.85
C ALA A 52 12.87 1.11 -5.24
N THR A 53 14.02 1.06 -4.56
CA THR A 53 14.51 -0.18 -3.92
C THR A 53 14.56 -0.12 -2.39
N ALA A 54 14.22 1.04 -1.81
CA ALA A 54 14.24 1.29 -0.38
C ALA A 54 12.90 1.87 0.09
N SER A 55 12.38 1.38 1.22
CA SER A 55 11.09 1.88 1.74
C SER A 55 11.12 3.37 2.07
N VAL A 56 12.27 3.88 2.50
CA VAL A 56 12.46 5.30 2.81
C VAL A 56 12.27 6.17 1.57
N GLU A 57 12.84 5.77 0.44
CA GLU A 57 12.67 6.43 -0.86
C GLU A 57 11.20 6.38 -1.32
N VAL A 58 10.56 5.21 -1.21
CA VAL A 58 9.13 5.04 -1.54
C VAL A 58 8.26 6.01 -0.73
N VAL A 59 8.50 6.12 0.58
CA VAL A 59 7.67 6.95 1.46
C VAL A 59 7.96 8.43 1.24
N ASP A 60 9.23 8.82 1.31
CA ASP A 60 9.60 10.24 1.37
C ASP A 60 9.60 10.91 0.00
N GLU A 61 10.04 10.20 -1.04
CA GLU A 61 10.22 10.80 -2.36
C GLU A 61 9.02 10.55 -3.27
N ILE A 62 8.39 9.37 -3.18
CA ILE A 62 7.29 9.00 -4.08
C ILE A 62 5.93 9.30 -3.45
N ILE A 63 5.57 8.66 -2.34
CA ILE A 63 4.23 8.76 -1.76
C ILE A 63 4.00 10.17 -1.16
N LEU A 64 4.85 10.60 -0.23
CA LEU A 64 4.70 11.87 0.47
C LEU A 64 5.45 13.03 -0.19
N GLY A 65 6.36 12.72 -1.12
CA GLY A 65 7.10 13.71 -1.91
C GLY A 65 6.37 14.14 -3.18
N HIS A 66 5.70 13.20 -3.86
CA HIS A 66 5.08 13.46 -5.17
C HIS A 66 3.58 13.16 -5.25
N TRP A 67 3.12 11.97 -4.86
CA TRP A 67 1.71 11.59 -5.05
C TRP A 67 0.77 12.35 -4.13
N PHE A 68 1.21 12.54 -2.89
CA PHE A 68 0.54 13.30 -1.85
C PHE A 68 1.57 14.24 -1.22
N GLY A 69 2.15 15.10 -2.07
CA GLY A 69 3.18 16.06 -1.74
C GLY A 69 2.76 17.05 -0.63
N PRO A 70 3.67 17.90 -0.13
CA PRO A 70 3.36 18.83 0.97
C PRO A 70 2.14 19.73 0.75
N ALA A 71 1.85 20.10 -0.50
CA ALA A 71 0.69 20.94 -0.86
C ALA A 71 -0.65 20.18 -0.92
N ASP A 72 -0.62 18.85 -0.88
CA ASP A 72 -1.80 18.00 -1.00
C ASP A 72 -2.39 17.67 0.37
N HIS A 73 -3.68 17.95 0.52
CA HIS A 73 -4.47 17.64 1.71
C HIS A 73 -5.40 16.47 1.44
N VAL A 74 -5.13 15.32 2.07
CA VAL A 74 -6.08 14.20 2.06
C VAL A 74 -7.21 14.50 3.05
N LEU A 75 -8.42 14.66 2.52
CA LEU A 75 -9.60 15.06 3.30
C LEU A 75 -10.37 13.86 3.84
N ALA A 76 -10.36 12.73 3.11
CA ALA A 76 -11.06 11.52 3.53
C ALA A 76 -10.56 10.28 2.79
N LEU A 77 -10.50 9.15 3.51
CA LEU A 77 -10.44 7.81 2.94
C LEU A 77 -11.88 7.33 2.69
N LEU A 78 -12.31 7.34 1.43
CA LEU A 78 -13.70 7.09 1.05
C LEU A 78 -14.03 5.61 0.91
N ARG A 79 -13.06 4.81 0.46
CA ARG A 79 -13.24 3.38 0.24
C ARG A 79 -11.93 2.63 0.41
N VAL A 80 -12.01 1.44 1.00
CA VAL A 80 -10.96 0.44 1.02
C VAL A 80 -11.58 -0.88 0.61
N THR A 81 -10.95 -1.57 -0.35
CA THR A 81 -11.31 -2.93 -0.75
C THR A 81 -10.04 -3.75 -0.76
N THR A 82 -10.08 -4.91 -0.12
CA THR A 82 -8.95 -5.84 -0.06
C THR A 82 -9.35 -7.14 -0.72
N GLY A 83 -8.40 -7.82 -1.32
CA GLY A 83 -8.61 -9.11 -1.97
C GLY A 83 -7.28 -9.80 -2.21
N ALA A 84 -7.30 -10.84 -3.04
CA ALA A 84 -6.10 -11.54 -3.47
C ALA A 84 -6.19 -11.86 -4.96
N VAL A 85 -5.05 -11.83 -5.63
CA VAL A 85 -4.85 -12.28 -7.00
C VAL A 85 -3.74 -13.32 -6.98
N ALA A 86 -4.12 -14.60 -7.11
CA ALA A 86 -3.22 -15.74 -6.97
C ALA A 86 -2.40 -15.70 -5.66
N ASP A 87 -1.10 -15.46 -5.75
CA ASP A 87 -0.13 -15.40 -4.64
C ASP A 87 0.22 -13.95 -4.23
N ARG A 88 -0.57 -12.97 -4.67
CA ARG A 88 -0.44 -11.56 -4.30
C ARG A 88 -1.69 -11.08 -3.58
N GLU A 89 -1.48 -10.26 -2.59
CA GLU A 89 -2.54 -9.50 -1.95
C GLU A 89 -2.89 -8.30 -2.82
N HIS A 90 -4.16 -7.92 -2.82
CA HIS A 90 -4.69 -6.79 -3.57
C HIS A 90 -5.33 -5.78 -2.62
N LEU A 91 -5.06 -4.51 -2.87
CA LEU A 91 -5.66 -3.38 -2.19
C LEU A 91 -6.12 -2.37 -3.25
N ALA A 92 -7.39 -1.97 -3.18
CA ALA A 92 -7.90 -0.80 -3.85
C ALA A 92 -8.38 0.21 -2.80
N TYR A 93 -7.95 1.47 -2.91
CA TYR A 93 -8.45 2.53 -2.03
C TYR A 93 -8.74 3.81 -2.79
N ARG A 94 -9.70 4.59 -2.28
CA ARG A 94 -10.11 5.87 -2.84
C ARG A 94 -10.03 6.99 -1.82
N LEU A 95 -9.37 8.07 -2.19
CA LEU A 95 -9.19 9.27 -1.38
C LEU A 95 -9.93 10.46 -1.99
N ARG A 96 -10.37 11.38 -1.14
CA ARG A 96 -10.68 12.75 -1.53
C ARG A 96 -9.50 13.64 -1.16
N VAL A 97 -8.96 14.35 -2.14
CA VAL A 97 -7.76 15.18 -1.99
C VAL A 97 -8.07 16.61 -2.42
N ARG A 98 -7.39 17.57 -1.80
CA ARG A 98 -7.41 18.98 -2.17
C ARG A 98 -5.99 19.50 -2.37
N THR A 99 -5.77 20.22 -3.45
CA THR A 99 -4.52 20.96 -3.73
C THR A 99 -4.89 22.38 -4.11
N GLY A 100 -4.52 23.36 -3.28
CA GLY A 100 -5.08 24.70 -3.36
C GLY A 100 -6.61 24.67 -3.26
N ASP A 101 -7.29 25.19 -4.28
CA ASP A 101 -8.75 25.22 -4.38
C ASP A 101 -9.34 24.03 -5.18
N VAL A 102 -8.49 23.19 -5.75
CA VAL A 102 -8.93 22.06 -6.59
C VAL A 102 -9.23 20.85 -5.70
N LEU A 103 -10.45 20.34 -5.79
CA LEU A 103 -10.88 19.08 -5.18
C LEU A 103 -10.92 17.97 -6.22
N TYR A 104 -10.32 16.83 -5.91
CA TYR A 104 -10.31 15.68 -6.81
C TYR A 104 -10.31 14.35 -6.04
N LEU A 105 -10.57 13.27 -6.78
CA LEU A 105 -10.52 11.92 -6.27
C LEU A 105 -9.27 11.22 -6.78
N VAL A 106 -8.63 10.45 -5.90
CA VAL A 106 -7.54 9.54 -6.25
C VAL A 106 -8.01 8.13 -5.96
N GLU A 107 -7.86 7.23 -6.92
CA GLU A 107 -8.00 5.79 -6.71
C GLU A 107 -6.68 5.11 -7.03
N GLN A 108 -6.24 4.23 -6.13
CA GLN A 108 -5.01 3.47 -6.29
C GLN A 108 -5.31 1.98 -6.24
N GLN A 109 -4.59 1.23 -7.08
CA GLN A 109 -4.64 -0.23 -7.18
C GLN A 109 -3.26 -0.76 -6.84
N VAL A 110 -3.16 -1.53 -5.77
CA VAL A 110 -1.89 -2.00 -5.20
C VAL A 110 -1.90 -3.51 -5.13
N TYR A 111 -0.80 -4.12 -5.58
CA TYR A 111 -0.55 -5.55 -5.45
C TYR A 111 0.75 -5.75 -4.69
N TYR A 112 0.72 -6.58 -3.66
CA TYR A 112 1.87 -6.74 -2.77
C TYR A 112 2.00 -8.17 -2.28
N ALA A 113 3.22 -8.52 -1.89
CA ALA A 113 3.50 -9.72 -1.12
C ALA A 113 3.68 -9.32 0.35
N VAL A 114 3.26 -10.20 1.25
CA VAL A 114 3.55 -10.08 2.68
C VAL A 114 4.66 -11.08 2.99
N ASP A 115 5.68 -10.65 3.74
CA ASP A 115 6.66 -11.59 4.27
C ASP A 115 5.97 -12.52 5.26
N ARG A 116 5.54 -13.68 4.77
CA ARG A 116 5.06 -14.76 5.62
C ARG A 116 6.30 -15.52 6.05
N ALA A 117 6.69 -15.33 7.32
CA ALA A 117 7.73 -16.11 7.96
C ALA A 117 7.63 -17.57 7.51
N ALA A 118 8.69 -18.05 6.84
CA ALA A 118 8.72 -19.37 6.27
C ALA A 118 8.40 -20.40 7.36
N GLY A 119 7.20 -20.96 7.33
CA GLY A 119 6.86 -22.12 8.15
C GLY A 119 7.91 -23.19 7.85
N SER A 120 8.69 -23.55 8.86
CA SER A 120 9.76 -24.53 8.80
C SER A 120 9.30 -25.79 8.05
N ARG A 121 9.66 -25.90 6.77
CA ARG A 121 9.64 -27.19 6.07
C ARG A 121 10.95 -27.89 6.38
N GLY A 122 11.10 -28.27 7.64
CA GLY A 122 12.01 -29.34 8.03
C GLY A 122 11.27 -30.66 7.77
N CYS A 123 11.67 -31.39 6.74
CA CYS A 123 11.50 -32.83 6.71
C CYS A 123 12.88 -33.40 6.39
N GLY A 124 13.47 -34.03 7.42
CA GLY A 124 14.51 -35.04 7.22
C GLY A 124 13.90 -36.36 6.78
#